data_AF-A0A7V2LMB9-F1
#
_entry.id   AF-A0A7V2LMB9-F1
#
_cell.length_a   1.000
_cell.length_b   1.000
_cell.length_c   1.000
_cell.angle_alpha   90.00
_cell.angle_beta   90.00
_cell.angle_gamma   90.00
#
_symmetry.space_group_name_H-M   'P 1'
#
loop_
_entity.id
_entity.type
_entity.pdbx_description
1 polymer ?
#
loop_
_entity_poly.entity_id
_entity_poly.type
_entity_poly.pdbx_seq_one_letter_code
_entity_poly.pdbx_strand_id
1 'polypeptide(L)'
;MIAIKLFGFALAAGIALTSLAMMVWGERWHKAEVAAYGGERRPWWFYALSALIVGFYLLALAGFLGGEKSWAGWVLMVFIPIAWLLKSILLIFNPKGRTKVIALSEGSDWTKIGLARLPLALILAMLAALA
;
A
#
# COMPACT_ATOMS: atom_id res chain seq x y z
N MET A 1 -2.83 -14.43 -15.66
CA MET A 1 -3.27 -15.17 -14.45
C MET A 1 -2.20 -15.18 -13.36
N ILE A 2 -1.09 -15.93 -13.46
CA ILE A 2 -0.15 -16.09 -12.33
C ILE A 2 0.50 -14.79 -11.85
N ALA A 3 0.88 -13.88 -12.76
CA ALA A 3 1.47 -12.59 -12.40
C ALA A 3 0.50 -11.72 -11.56
N ILE A 4 -0.80 -11.78 -11.85
CA ILE A 4 -1.85 -11.05 -11.11
C ILE A 4 -1.97 -11.60 -9.69
N LYS A 5 -1.97 -12.93 -9.55
CA LYS A 5 -2.01 -13.59 -8.24
C LYS A 5 -0.81 -13.22 -7.40
N LEU A 6 0.39 -13.31 -7.97
CA LEU A 6 1.62 -12.97 -7.27
C LEU A 6 1.64 -11.49 -6.85
N PHE A 7 1.19 -10.58 -7.71
CA PHE A 7 1.05 -9.17 -7.36
C PHE A 7 0.04 -8.96 -6.23
N GLY A 8 -1.15 -9.56 -6.33
CA GLY A 8 -2.19 -9.46 -5.30
C GLY A 8 -1.72 -9.99 -3.94
N PHE A 9 -1.05 -11.15 -3.92
CA PHE A 9 -0.47 -11.70 -2.69
C PHE A 9 0.68 -10.85 -2.15
N ALA A 10 1.52 -10.28 -3.01
CA ALA A 10 2.57 -9.38 -2.56
C ALA A 10 2.01 -8.08 -1.96
N LEU A 11 0.95 -7.52 -2.54
CA LEU A 11 0.23 -6.38 -1.94
C LEU A 11 -0.37 -6.77 -0.58
N ALA A 12 -1.04 -7.92 -0.50
CA ALA A 12 -1.62 -8.42 0.75
C ALA A 12 -0.55 -8.60 1.83
N ALA A 13 0.57 -9.24 1.49
CA ALA A 13 1.71 -9.41 2.38
C ALA A 13 2.32 -8.06 2.79
N GLY A 14 2.48 -7.12 1.86
CA GLY A 14 2.95 -5.76 2.16
C GLY A 14 2.05 -5.03 3.15
N ILE A 15 0.72 -5.10 2.98
CA ILE A 15 -0.22 -4.51 3.94
C ILE A 15 -0.11 -5.22 5.30
N ALA A 16 -0.12 -6.55 5.33
CA ALA A 16 -0.03 -7.31 6.58
C ALA A 16 1.27 -7.00 7.34
N LEU A 17 2.42 -7.06 6.67
CA LEU A 17 3.73 -6.81 7.27
C LEU A 17 3.86 -5.36 7.75
N THR A 18 3.40 -4.37 6.98
CA THR A 18 3.43 -2.97 7.43
C THR A 18 2.46 -2.71 8.57
N SER A 19 1.29 -3.36 8.59
CA SER A 19 0.36 -3.32 9.73
C SER A 19 0.98 -3.89 11.00
N LEU A 20 1.62 -5.06 10.91
CA LEU A 20 2.31 -5.67 12.04
C LEU A 20 3.47 -4.80 12.52
N ALA A 21 4.25 -4.25 11.60
CA ALA A 21 5.33 -3.33 11.94
C ALA A 21 4.82 -2.06 12.65
N MET A 22 3.70 -1.48 12.23
CA MET A 22 3.04 -0.37 12.93
C MET A 22 2.68 -0.74 14.38
N MET A 23 2.10 -1.93 14.58
CA MET A 23 1.66 -2.40 15.90
C MET A 23 2.83 -2.73 16.85
N VAL A 24 3.92 -3.30 16.32
CA VAL A 24 5.06 -3.77 17.13
C VAL A 24 6.09 -2.66 17.35
N TRP A 25 6.29 -1.78 16.36
CA TRP A 25 7.39 -0.80 16.37
C TRP A 25 6.99 0.64 16.64
N GLY A 26 5.69 0.98 16.69
CA GLY A 26 5.17 2.26 17.21
C GLY A 26 6.00 3.49 16.84
N GLU A 27 6.72 4.06 17.81
CA GLU A 27 7.57 5.26 17.61
C GLU A 27 8.67 5.08 16.54
N ARG A 28 9.25 3.89 16.39
CA ARG A 28 10.22 3.61 15.31
C ARG A 28 9.53 3.64 13.95
N TRP A 29 8.28 3.16 13.87
CA TRP A 29 7.47 3.28 12.67
C TRP A 29 7.20 4.76 12.34
N HIS A 30 6.82 5.56 13.34
CA HIS A 30 6.64 7.00 13.18
C HIS A 30 7.88 7.68 12.58
N LYS A 31 9.08 7.39 13.10
CA LYS A 31 10.35 7.93 12.57
C LYS A 31 10.57 7.54 11.11
N ALA A 32 10.28 6.30 10.73
CA ALA A 32 10.38 5.85 9.34
C ALA A 32 9.37 6.56 8.43
N GLU A 33 8.15 6.79 8.91
CA GLU A 33 7.10 7.48 8.16
C GLU A 33 7.42 8.97 7.96
N VAL A 34 7.92 9.65 9.00
CA VAL A 34 8.41 11.03 8.90
C VAL A 34 9.59 11.12 7.93
N ALA A 35 10.54 10.17 7.98
CA ALA A 35 11.64 10.15 7.02
C ALA A 35 11.18 9.95 5.56
N ALA A 36 10.14 9.14 5.35
CA ALA A 36 9.61 8.84 4.02
C ALA A 36 8.74 9.97 3.42
N TYR A 37 7.90 10.61 4.25
CA TYR A 37 6.87 11.54 3.78
C TYR A 37 7.03 12.98 4.29
N GLY A 38 7.75 13.20 5.39
CA GLY A 38 7.91 14.50 6.05
C GLY A 38 9.29 15.15 5.92
N GLY A 39 10.32 14.42 5.50
CA GLY A 39 11.68 14.95 5.32
C GLY A 39 11.89 15.73 4.01
N GLU A 40 12.89 16.62 3.99
CA GLU A 40 13.28 17.39 2.78
C GLU A 40 13.75 16.48 1.63
N ARG A 41 14.35 15.33 1.96
CA ARG A 41 14.81 14.33 0.99
C ARG A 41 14.34 12.94 1.39
N ARG A 42 13.74 12.22 0.44
CA ARG A 42 13.30 10.84 0.66
C ARG A 42 14.50 9.89 0.67
N PRO A 43 14.50 8.87 1.53
CA PRO A 43 15.57 7.89 1.58
C PRO A 43 15.57 6.98 0.35
N TRP A 44 16.75 6.47 -0.03
CA TRP A 44 16.93 5.65 -1.25
C TRP A 44 16.02 4.40 -1.26
N TRP A 45 15.80 3.79 -0.09
CA TRP A 45 14.97 2.59 0.02
C TRP A 45 13.51 2.87 -0.37
N PHE A 46 13.03 4.10 -0.19
CA PHE A 46 11.68 4.49 -0.58
C PHE A 46 11.53 4.47 -2.10
N TYR A 47 12.53 4.99 -2.82
CA TYR A 47 12.56 4.94 -4.28
C TYR A 47 12.68 3.51 -4.79
N ALA A 48 13.52 2.69 -4.17
CA ALA A 48 13.68 1.28 -4.52
C ALA A 48 12.37 0.50 -4.35
N LEU A 49 11.69 0.63 -3.21
CA LEU A 49 10.38 0.00 -2.97
C LEU A 49 9.31 0.51 -3.93
N SER A 50 9.30 1.82 -4.23
CA SER A 50 8.34 2.40 -5.19
C SER A 50 8.56 1.84 -6.59
N ALA A 51 9.81 1.77 -7.05
CA ALA A 51 10.16 1.19 -8.34
C ALA A 51 9.80 -0.29 -8.40
N LEU A 52 10.03 -1.04 -7.32
CA LEU A 52 9.67 -2.46 -7.24
C LEU A 52 8.15 -2.66 -7.33
N ILE A 53 7.36 -1.90 -6.58
CA ILE A 53 5.89 -1.99 -6.62
C ILE A 53 5.35 -1.62 -8.00
N VAL A 54 5.85 -0.54 -8.60
CA VAL A 54 5.43 -0.09 -9.94
C VAL A 54 5.84 -1.11 -11.00
N GLY A 55 7.09 -1.59 -10.97
CA GLY A 55 7.56 -2.62 -11.89
C GLY A 55 6.74 -3.89 -11.80
N PHE A 56 6.42 -4.34 -10.58
CA PHE A 56 5.63 -5.53 -10.39
C PHE A 56 4.17 -5.36 -10.82
N TYR A 57 3.59 -4.18 -10.58
CA TYR A 57 2.29 -3.80 -11.12
C TYR A 57 2.28 -3.84 -12.66
N LEU A 58 3.27 -3.24 -13.32
CA LEU A 58 3.34 -3.21 -14.79
C LEU A 58 3.47 -4.63 -15.39
N LEU A 59 4.26 -5.50 -14.76
CA LEU A 59 4.37 -6.90 -15.15
C LEU A 59 3.02 -7.64 -15.01
N ALA A 60 2.33 -7.44 -13.88
CA ALA A 60 1.01 -8.02 -13.66
C ALA A 60 -0.04 -7.47 -14.64
N LEU A 61 0.01 -6.17 -14.92
CA LEU A 61 -0.87 -5.48 -15.86
C LEU A 61 -0.68 -6.00 -17.28
N ALA A 62 0.56 -6.17 -17.74
CA ALA A 62 0.85 -6.77 -19.04
C ALA A 62 0.23 -8.17 -19.15
N GLY A 63 0.38 -8.99 -18.10
CA GLY A 63 -0.24 -10.31 -18.01
C GLY A 63 -1.77 -10.30 -17.92
N PHE A 64 -2.37 -9.22 -17.40
CA PHE A 64 -3.82 -9.01 -17.36
C PHE A 64 -4.39 -8.58 -18.71
N LEU A 65 -3.71 -7.66 -19.41
CA LEU A 65 -4.15 -7.16 -20.71
C LEU A 65 -4.22 -8.28 -21.75
N GLY A 66 -3.21 -9.15 -21.79
CA GLY A 66 -3.12 -10.29 -22.72
C GLY A 66 -3.86 -11.55 -22.27
N GLY A 67 -4.46 -11.57 -21.08
CA GLY A 67 -5.13 -12.75 -20.52
C GLY A 67 -6.66 -12.64 -20.46
N GLU A 68 -7.30 -13.73 -20.04
CA GLU A 68 -8.70 -13.74 -19.62
C GLU A 68 -8.90 -12.84 -18.40
N LYS A 69 -10.05 -12.15 -18.38
CA LYS A 69 -10.32 -11.08 -17.42
C LYS A 69 -11.36 -11.54 -16.42
N SER A 70 -10.91 -11.84 -15.20
CA SER A 70 -11.77 -12.05 -14.05
C SER A 70 -12.19 -10.71 -13.44
N TRP A 71 -13.35 -10.68 -12.76
CA TRP A 71 -13.78 -9.50 -12.01
C TRP A 71 -12.77 -9.12 -10.92
N ALA A 72 -12.16 -10.12 -10.26
CA ALA A 72 -11.12 -9.90 -9.25
C ALA A 72 -9.85 -9.31 -9.87
N GLY A 73 -9.48 -9.74 -11.09
CA GLY A 73 -8.43 -9.14 -11.89
C GLY A 73 -8.71 -7.66 -12.19
N TRP A 74 -9.94 -7.30 -12.59
CA TRP A 74 -10.33 -5.90 -12.78
C TRP A 74 -10.18 -5.07 -11.49
N VAL A 75 -10.61 -5.62 -10.35
CA VAL A 75 -10.47 -4.95 -9.05
C VAL A 75 -9.00 -4.69 -8.72
N LEU A 76 -8.14 -5.71 -8.83
CA LEU A 76 -6.72 -5.61 -8.50
C LEU A 76 -5.93 -4.72 -9.48
N MET A 77 -6.22 -4.79 -10.77
CA MET A 77 -5.41 -4.16 -11.81
C MET A 77 -5.87 -2.74 -12.17
N VAL A 78 -7.13 -2.40 -11.88
CA VAL A 78 -7.73 -1.14 -12.32
C VAL A 78 -8.31 -0.37 -11.14
N PHE A 79 -9.30 -0.93 -10.44
CA PHE A 79 -9.99 -0.18 -9.37
C PHE A 79 -9.06 0.20 -8.22
N ILE A 80 -8.24 -0.73 -7.72
CA ILE A 80 -7.31 -0.46 -6.62
C ILE A 80 -6.25 0.60 -7.02
N PRO A 81 -5.55 0.48 -8.17
CA PRO A 81 -4.62 1.51 -8.62
C PRO A 81 -5.26 2.89 -8.80
N ILE A 82 -6.46 2.96 -9.39
CA ILE A 82 -7.19 4.23 -9.54
C ILE A 82 -7.55 4.82 -8.16
N ALA A 83 -8.07 4.01 -7.24
CA ALA A 83 -8.40 4.46 -5.90
C ALA A 83 -7.15 4.96 -5.15
N TRP A 84 -6.01 4.30 -5.32
CA TRP A 84 -4.75 4.74 -4.73
C TRP A 84 -4.25 6.05 -5.34
N LEU A 85 -4.33 6.20 -6.67
CA LEU A 85 -3.98 7.44 -7.35
C LEU A 85 -4.85 8.60 -6.85
N LEU A 86 -6.18 8.39 -6.80
CA LEU A 86 -7.13 9.39 -6.30
C LEU A 86 -6.82 9.78 -4.86
N LYS A 87 -6.60 8.80 -3.97
CA LYS A 87 -6.20 9.05 -2.58
C LYS A 87 -4.91 9.88 -2.50
N SER A 88 -3.93 9.58 -3.34
CA SER A 88 -2.65 10.29 -3.36
C SER A 88 -2.80 11.74 -3.81
N ILE A 89 -3.61 11.99 -4.84
CA ILE A 89 -3.99 13.33 -5.29
C ILE A 89 -4.68 14.09 -4.16
N LEU A 90 -5.69 13.49 -3.52
CA LEU A 90 -6.41 14.12 -2.41
C LEU A 90 -5.48 14.46 -1.24
N LEU A 91 -4.47 13.63 -0.95
CA LEU A 91 -3.50 13.89 0.10
C LEU A 91 -2.61 15.11 -0.22
N ILE A 92 -2.13 15.22 -1.46
CA ILE A 92 -1.31 16.36 -1.92
C ILE A 92 -2.09 17.67 -1.76
N PHE A 93 -3.36 17.67 -2.17
CA PHE A 93 -4.22 18.86 -2.11
C PHE A 93 -4.90 19.10 -0.75
N ASN A 94 -4.69 18.24 0.26
CA ASN A 94 -5.24 18.39 1.61
C ASN A 94 -4.14 18.66 2.66
N PRO A 95 -3.68 19.92 2.80
CA PRO A 95 -2.66 20.27 3.79
C PRO A 95 -3.10 19.99 5.23
N LYS A 96 -4.38 20.20 5.57
CA LYS A 96 -4.93 19.92 6.92
C LYS A 96 -4.83 18.43 7.27
N GLY A 97 -5.12 17.55 6.31
CA GLY A 97 -4.98 16.10 6.48
C GLY A 97 -3.54 15.67 6.73
N ARG A 98 -2.57 16.27 6.02
CA ARG A 98 -1.14 15.99 6.19
C ARG A 98 -0.65 16.38 7.59
N THR A 99 -1.04 17.56 8.09
CA THR A 99 -0.67 18.01 9.45
C THR A 99 -1.22 17.08 10.53
N LYS A 100 -2.45 16.57 10.36
CA LYS A 100 -3.05 15.63 11.32
C LYS A 100 -2.31 14.30 11.39
N VAL A 101 -1.81 13.79 10.26
CA VAL A 101 -1.01 12.54 10.23
C VAL A 101 0.37 12.75 10.85
N ILE A 102 1.01 13.89 10.59
CA ILE A 102 2.31 14.23 11.18
C ILE A 102 2.19 14.39 12.72
N ALA A 103 1.04 14.84 13.21
CA ALA A 103 0.77 14.94 14.64
C ALA A 103 0.57 13.59 15.36
N LEU A 104 0.44 12.48 14.63
CA LEU A 104 0.32 11.12 15.20
C LEU A 104 1.68 10.64 15.72
N SER A 105 2.05 11.12 16.91
CA SER A 105 3.32 10.79 17.57
C SER A 105 3.20 9.64 18.58
N GLU A 106 1.99 9.29 19.00
CA GLU A 106 1.78 8.24 20.01
C GLU A 106 1.81 6.83 19.38
N GLY A 107 2.51 5.90 20.04
CA GLY A 107 2.53 4.49 19.63
C GLY A 107 1.14 3.84 19.63
N SER A 108 0.21 4.32 20.46
CA SER A 108 -1.16 3.80 20.57
C SER A 108 -1.97 4.02 19.26
N ASP A 109 -1.69 5.10 18.54
CA ASP A 109 -2.37 5.42 17.29
C ASP A 109 -1.87 4.55 16.13
N TRP A 110 -0.58 4.24 16.09
CA TRP A 110 0.00 3.32 15.11
C TRP A 110 -0.57 1.91 15.24
N THR A 111 -0.80 1.43 16.46
CA THR A 111 -1.48 0.15 16.69
C THR A 111 -2.91 0.14 16.15
N LYS A 112 -3.70 1.20 16.40
CA LYS A 112 -5.07 1.32 15.86
C LYS A 112 -5.07 1.32 14.34
N ILE A 113 -4.14 2.06 13.72
CA ILE A 113 -4.00 2.12 12.26
C ILE A 113 -3.61 0.76 11.68
N GLY A 114 -2.63 0.09 12.30
CA GLY A 114 -2.20 -1.25 11.89
C GLY A 114 -3.36 -2.24 11.90
N LEU A 115 -4.12 -2.28 13.00
CA LEU A 115 -5.32 -3.11 13.15
C LEU A 115 -6.39 -2.80 12.11
N ALA A 116 -6.70 -1.52 11.88
CA ALA A 116 -7.71 -1.10 10.90
C ALA A 116 -7.34 -1.51 9.45
N ARG A 117 -6.06 -1.70 9.16
CA ARG A 117 -5.56 -2.09 7.83
C ARG A 117 -5.47 -3.60 7.63
N LEU A 118 -5.44 -4.42 8.68
CA LEU A 118 -5.35 -5.89 8.55
C LEU A 118 -6.51 -6.52 7.74
N PRO A 119 -7.78 -6.09 7.90
CA PRO A 119 -8.87 -6.60 7.05
C PRO A 119 -8.61 -6.39 5.56
N LEU A 120 -7.93 -5.31 5.17
CA LEU A 120 -7.59 -5.06 3.77
C LEU A 120 -6.59 -6.08 3.24
N ALA A 121 -5.64 -6.56 4.05
CA ALA A 121 -4.72 -7.61 3.64
C ALA A 121 -5.47 -8.91 3.33
N LEU A 122 -6.47 -9.26 4.14
CA LEU A 122 -7.32 -10.43 3.89
C LEU A 122 -8.14 -10.28 2.60
N ILE A 123 -8.76 -9.12 2.39
CA ILE A 123 -9.52 -8.83 1.17
C ILE A 123 -8.62 -8.93 -0.06
N LEU A 124 -7.40 -8.39 -0.01
CA LEU A 124 -6.45 -8.48 -1.12
C LEU A 124 -6.00 -9.91 -1.39
N ALA A 125 -5.75 -10.71 -0.34
CA ALA A 125 -5.41 -12.12 -0.50
C ALA A 125 -6.55 -12.93 -1.14
N MET A 126 -7.80 -12.66 -0.74
CA MET A 126 -8.98 -13.27 -1.35
C MET A 126 -9.11 -12.88 -2.83
N LEU A 127 -8.97 -11.60 -3.15
CA LEU A 127 -8.99 -11.13 -4.53
C LEU A 127 -7.88 -11.79 -5.35
N ALA A 128 -6.67 -11.93 -4.80
CA ALA A 128 -5.56 -12.59 -5.47
C ALA A 128 -5.84 -14.08 -5.73
N ALA A 129 -6.49 -14.78 -4.81
CA ALA A 129 -6.87 -16.17 -4.99
C ALA A 129 -7.89 -16.36 -6.12
N LEU A 130 -8.83 -15.41 -6.23
CA LEU A 130 -9.94 -15.38 -7.20
C LEU A 130 -9.58 -14.80 -8.58
N ALA A 131 -8.43 -14.14 -8.70
CA ALA A 131 -7.99 -13.45 -9.91
C ALA A 131 -7.41 -14.38 -10.97
#